data_AF-A0A1Z2TIM8-F1
#
_entry.id   AF-A0A1Z2TIM8-F1
#
_cell.length_a   1.000
_cell.length_b   1.000
_cell.length_c   1.000
_cell.angle_alpha   90.00
_cell.angle_beta   90.00
_cell.angle_gamma   90.00
#
_symmetry.space_group_name_H-M   'P 1'
#
loop_
_entity.id
_entity.type
_entity.pdbx_description
1 polymer ?
#
loop_
_entity_poly.entity_id
_entity_poly.type
_entity_poly.pdbx_seq_one_letter_code
_entity_poly.pdbx_strand_id
1 'polypeptide(L)'
;TMTDTVTMDTVTVTETSPSTTETVKDNQERSSLSSSESQSQSLSNSESASASQVALASETATPSLLQPRAMVSAATQGSFEPVPLALAAEAETETPSAIATTGKDVTANISNPMVTFSDSNLIEMDKGGYVSTKLNFSIQDISPGDFISVSLSNTLDGHGISLNEIEFPILNENNELIAVGKYDDSTHNIKYIFTDIVQPHSNIKASAELSLFIDDQTIPNTTSNVKISLTLGNQIFEKVVDVKYEIPLQHGNYNVDSRIIKANFTDFSFKYVTQINPLGKLISTSNFSPLVSVIQNADQDSHIDLSKVNYKIYKLIGSDLLSESMNEDYLNTNKFEDVTQNFRSEFNSEANARVIYWDKSYIQEKFIIVVEGSAEKDSKTLSVSTTIEPLNSYYQEGVKYAAGVRLYGSSGEGVVDYNSQSQSLSNSESASTSIRESQS
;
A
#
# COMPACT_ATOMS: atom_id res chain seq x y z
N THR A 1 39.76 23.72 -24.52
CA THR A 1 38.32 23.90 -24.28
C THR A 1 37.90 22.96 -23.17
N MET A 2 38.12 23.41 -21.95
CA MET A 2 37.59 22.83 -20.72
C MET A 2 37.42 24.01 -19.75
N THR A 3 36.26 24.11 -19.13
CA THR A 3 35.94 25.16 -18.19
C THR A 3 35.82 24.52 -16.82
N ASP A 4 36.53 25.11 -15.86
CA ASP A 4 36.47 24.79 -14.44
C ASP A 4 36.48 26.11 -13.65
N THR A 5 35.83 26.12 -12.50
CA THR A 5 35.97 27.04 -11.33
C THR A 5 35.15 28.36 -11.23
N VAL A 6 34.04 28.31 -10.47
CA VAL A 6 33.68 28.93 -9.15
C VAL A 6 33.91 30.45 -8.82
N THR A 7 32.83 31.07 -8.27
CA THR A 7 32.65 32.28 -7.37
C THR A 7 33.01 33.70 -7.88
N MET A 8 32.41 34.83 -7.48
CA MET A 8 31.49 35.31 -6.39
C MET A 8 30.85 36.64 -6.86
N ASP A 9 29.66 37.04 -6.39
CA ASP A 9 29.49 38.28 -5.59
C ASP A 9 28.04 38.63 -5.18
N THR A 10 27.94 39.01 -3.90
CA THR A 10 27.06 39.93 -3.12
C THR A 10 25.90 40.67 -3.84
N VAL A 11 24.76 40.98 -3.17
CA VAL A 11 24.60 42.09 -2.20
C VAL A 11 23.29 41.96 -1.38
N THR A 12 23.42 42.16 -0.07
CA THR A 12 22.38 42.49 0.94
C THR A 12 21.85 43.92 0.81
N VAL A 13 20.56 44.15 1.08
CA VAL A 13 20.10 45.39 1.75
C VAL A 13 18.97 45.09 2.75
N THR A 14 19.28 45.25 4.02
CA THR A 14 18.36 45.54 5.13
C THR A 14 18.19 47.05 5.26
N GLU A 15 16.97 47.53 5.53
CA GLU A 15 16.77 48.80 6.21
C GLU A 15 16.08 48.58 7.57
N THR A 16 16.68 49.18 8.59
CA THR A 16 16.19 49.28 9.97
C THR A 16 16.23 50.75 10.37
N SER A 17 15.23 51.20 11.15
CA SER A 17 15.37 51.89 12.45
C SER A 17 14.09 52.67 12.83
N PRO A 18 13.92 53.14 14.08
CA PRO A 18 14.12 52.45 15.36
C PRO A 18 12.99 52.75 16.37
N SER A 19 12.93 52.04 17.50
CA SER A 19 12.60 52.69 18.78
C SER A 19 13.11 51.88 19.97
N THR A 20 13.68 52.62 20.91
CA THR A 20 14.51 52.22 22.04
C THR A 20 13.67 52.19 23.32
N THR A 21 13.86 51.19 24.19
CA THR A 21 13.97 51.43 25.64
C THR A 21 14.72 50.29 26.35
N GLU A 22 15.85 50.66 26.95
CA GLU A 22 16.62 50.04 28.04
C GLU A 22 15.77 49.91 29.34
N THR A 23 16.02 49.12 30.40
CA THR A 23 17.18 48.35 30.92
C THR A 23 16.77 47.48 32.15
N VAL A 24 17.54 46.40 32.42
CA VAL A 24 18.02 45.90 33.76
C VAL A 24 16.99 45.11 34.64
N LYS A 25 17.23 43.91 35.23
CA LYS A 25 18.39 43.37 35.99
C LYS A 25 18.25 41.85 36.32
N ASP A 26 19.40 41.16 36.47
CA ASP A 26 19.72 40.05 37.42
C ASP A 26 18.95 38.70 37.35
N ASN A 27 19.52 37.49 37.53
CA ASN A 27 20.87 37.04 37.90
C ASN A 27 20.99 35.49 37.76
N GLN A 28 22.23 34.99 37.81
CA GLN A 28 22.71 33.62 38.15
C GLN A 28 22.46 32.48 37.15
N GLU A 29 23.40 31.56 36.87
CA GLU A 29 24.78 31.33 37.30
C GLU A 29 25.44 30.29 36.35
N ARG A 30 26.75 30.44 36.10
CA ARG A 30 27.85 29.43 36.09
C ARG A 30 27.62 28.05 35.45
N SER A 31 28.56 27.38 34.79
CA SER A 31 29.97 27.53 34.38
C SER A 31 30.44 26.13 33.92
N SER A 32 31.31 26.03 32.90
CA SER A 32 32.31 24.95 32.59
C SER A 32 32.33 24.63 31.07
N LEU A 33 33.36 24.90 30.24
CA LEU A 33 34.76 24.40 30.20
C LEU A 33 34.81 22.88 30.43
N SER A 34 35.44 21.99 29.65
CA SER A 34 36.53 22.03 28.67
C SER A 34 36.73 20.61 28.10
N SER A 35 37.28 20.50 26.87
CA SER A 35 38.19 19.46 26.31
C SER A 35 37.88 17.95 26.50
N SER A 36 38.05 17.08 25.50
CA SER A 36 39.38 16.66 25.00
C SER A 36 39.29 15.73 23.77
N GLU A 37 40.31 15.81 22.91
CA GLU A 37 40.67 14.91 21.81
C GLU A 37 41.31 13.58 22.29
N SER A 38 41.28 12.54 21.43
CA SER A 38 42.36 11.55 21.13
C SER A 38 41.79 10.54 20.09
N GLN A 39 42.26 10.41 18.83
CA GLN A 39 43.49 9.76 18.31
C GLN A 39 43.69 8.33 18.87
N SER A 40 43.87 7.22 18.12
CA SER A 40 44.54 7.00 16.82
C SER A 40 44.23 5.61 16.20
N GLN A 41 44.65 5.50 14.93
CA GLN A 41 44.77 4.35 14.02
C GLN A 41 45.61 3.16 14.54
N SER A 42 45.41 1.95 13.99
CA SER A 42 46.43 1.16 13.23
C SER A 42 46.00 -0.30 12.91
N LEU A 43 46.61 -0.84 11.84
CA LEU A 43 46.30 -2.06 11.09
C LEU A 43 47.01 -3.35 11.59
N SER A 44 46.38 -4.48 11.25
CA SER A 44 46.93 -5.77 10.73
C SER A 44 47.54 -6.87 11.64
N ASN A 45 46.90 -8.06 11.50
CA ASN A 45 47.43 -9.44 11.30
C ASN A 45 48.12 -10.16 12.50
N SER A 46 47.87 -11.43 12.85
CA SER A 46 47.10 -12.56 12.27
C SER A 46 47.02 -13.72 13.30
N GLU A 47 46.11 -14.67 13.04
CA GLU A 47 46.14 -16.13 13.37
C GLU A 47 45.83 -16.60 14.82
N SER A 48 44.96 -17.58 15.12
CA SER A 48 44.14 -18.54 14.35
C SER A 48 43.08 -19.16 15.27
N ALA A 49 41.90 -19.54 14.74
CA ALA A 49 41.29 -20.89 14.85
C ALA A 49 39.80 -20.91 14.46
N SER A 50 39.55 -21.44 13.27
CA SER A 50 38.41 -22.28 12.81
C SER A 50 36.95 -21.77 13.00
N ALA A 51 36.08 -21.68 11.98
CA ALA A 51 36.02 -22.39 10.71
C ALA A 51 35.39 -21.52 9.59
N SER A 52 35.92 -21.69 8.37
CA SER A 52 35.33 -21.32 7.08
C SER A 52 33.94 -22.01 6.90
N GLN A 53 32.98 -21.56 6.09
CA GLN A 53 33.03 -20.97 4.75
C GLN A 53 31.80 -20.07 4.49
N VAL A 54 32.02 -19.08 3.64
CA VAL A 54 31.06 -18.20 2.97
C VAL A 54 30.47 -18.90 1.74
N ALA A 55 29.33 -18.38 1.28
CA ALA A 55 28.70 -18.55 -0.03
C ALA A 55 27.81 -19.81 -0.14
N LEU A 56 26.58 -19.76 -0.64
CA LEU A 56 25.91 -18.79 -1.52
C LEU A 56 24.43 -18.66 -1.13
N ALA A 57 23.89 -17.45 -1.29
CA ALA A 57 22.45 -17.23 -1.36
C ALA A 57 21.86 -18.09 -2.47
N SER A 58 20.95 -19.00 -2.11
CA SER A 58 19.83 -19.38 -2.96
C SER A 58 18.57 -18.90 -2.27
N GLU A 59 18.36 -17.59 -2.33
CA GLU A 59 16.99 -17.07 -2.26
C GLU A 59 16.36 -17.39 -3.62
N THR A 60 15.70 -18.54 -3.70
CA THR A 60 14.75 -18.80 -4.77
C THR A 60 13.58 -17.84 -4.52
N ALA A 61 13.64 -16.66 -5.13
CA ALA A 61 12.50 -15.76 -5.18
C ALA A 61 11.42 -16.41 -6.06
N THR A 62 10.55 -17.20 -5.45
CA THR A 62 9.20 -17.39 -5.98
C THR A 62 8.55 -16.01 -6.04
N PRO A 63 7.90 -15.61 -7.15
CA PRO A 63 7.19 -14.35 -7.21
C PRO A 63 6.04 -14.39 -6.19
N SER A 64 6.26 -13.79 -5.02
CA SER A 64 5.22 -13.53 -4.04
C SER A 64 4.36 -12.40 -4.57
N LEU A 65 3.07 -12.68 -4.76
CA LEU A 65 2.10 -11.71 -5.25
C LEU A 65 1.69 -10.78 -4.11
N LEU A 66 2.39 -9.66 -4.04
CA LEU A 66 2.09 -8.57 -3.13
C LEU A 66 0.94 -7.75 -3.70
N GLN A 67 -0.15 -7.65 -2.96
CA GLN A 67 -1.38 -7.03 -3.44
C GLN A 67 -1.39 -5.53 -3.11
N PRO A 68 -2.04 -4.69 -3.93
CA PRO A 68 -2.00 -3.24 -3.73
C PRO A 68 -2.95 -2.71 -2.64
N ARG A 69 -2.48 -1.72 -1.87
CA ARG A 69 -3.26 -0.90 -0.92
C ARG A 69 -2.91 0.58 -1.01
N ALA A 70 -3.80 1.42 -0.44
CA ALA A 70 -3.58 2.85 -0.22
C ALA A 70 -2.27 3.09 0.55
N MET A 71 -1.42 3.95 -0.01
CA MET A 71 -0.21 4.50 0.56
C MET A 71 -0.36 6.01 0.69
N VAL A 72 -0.36 6.53 1.91
CA VAL A 72 -0.39 7.97 2.20
C VAL A 72 1.02 8.57 2.19
N SER A 73 1.14 9.81 1.71
CA SER A 73 2.25 10.71 2.04
C SER A 73 1.68 11.94 2.75
N ALA A 74 1.85 12.00 4.06
CA ALA A 74 1.63 13.22 4.82
C ALA A 74 2.74 14.21 4.44
N ALA A 75 2.37 15.38 3.93
CA ALA A 75 3.31 16.41 3.50
C ALA A 75 4.00 17.10 4.70
N THR A 76 4.87 16.37 5.39
CA THR A 76 6.17 16.78 5.93
C THR A 76 6.83 15.52 6.52
N GLN A 77 7.86 15.01 5.83
CA GLN A 77 8.73 13.87 6.18
C GLN A 77 8.23 12.48 5.75
N GLY A 78 8.86 11.92 4.72
CA GLY A 78 8.84 10.48 4.45
C GLY A 78 8.69 10.13 2.97
N SER A 79 9.75 9.56 2.38
CA SER A 79 9.69 8.81 1.13
C SER A 79 8.67 7.67 1.27
N PHE A 80 7.82 7.47 0.27
CA PHE A 80 6.95 6.29 0.15
C PHE A 80 7.78 4.99 0.27
N GLU A 81 7.48 4.13 1.24
CA GLU A 81 8.08 2.79 1.36
C GLU A 81 7.29 1.79 0.50
N PRO A 82 7.93 1.00 -0.39
CA PRO A 82 7.22 0.29 -1.46
C PRO A 82 6.30 -0.83 -0.95
N VAL A 83 5.02 -0.79 -1.36
CA VAL A 83 4.16 -1.98 -1.45
C VAL A 83 4.21 -2.45 -2.90
N PRO A 84 4.73 -3.66 -3.20
CA PRO A 84 4.84 -4.11 -4.58
C PRO A 84 3.45 -4.37 -5.15
N LEU A 85 3.22 -3.91 -6.38
CA LEU A 85 2.05 -4.26 -7.16
C LEU A 85 2.31 -5.64 -7.78
N ALA A 86 1.53 -6.64 -7.41
CA ALA A 86 1.38 -7.82 -8.23
C ALA A 86 0.73 -7.38 -9.53
N LEU A 87 1.54 -7.34 -10.59
CA LEU A 87 0.99 -7.61 -11.92
C LEU A 87 0.28 -8.95 -11.81
N ALA A 88 -1.02 -9.00 -12.12
CA ALA A 88 -1.55 -10.19 -12.78
C ALA A 88 -0.55 -10.44 -13.91
N ALA A 89 0.21 -11.54 -13.81
CA ALA A 89 1.29 -11.80 -14.74
C ALA A 89 0.71 -11.63 -16.15
N GLU A 90 1.20 -10.63 -16.88
CA GLU A 90 1.19 -10.69 -18.34
C GLU A 90 2.14 -11.83 -18.71
N ALA A 91 1.67 -13.07 -18.47
CA ALA A 91 2.14 -14.19 -19.23
C ALA A 91 1.78 -13.85 -20.67
N GLU A 92 2.79 -13.80 -21.54
CA GLU A 92 2.57 -13.82 -22.98
C GLU A 92 1.45 -14.83 -23.28
N THR A 93 0.45 -14.37 -24.03
CA THR A 93 -0.75 -15.11 -24.36
C THR A 93 -0.41 -16.43 -25.08
N GLU A 94 -0.16 -17.48 -24.32
CA GLU A 94 -0.59 -18.81 -24.70
C GLU A 94 -2.00 -18.99 -24.12
N THR A 95 -2.93 -19.21 -25.04
CA THR A 95 -4.34 -19.56 -24.88
C THR A 95 -4.77 -20.02 -23.47
N PRO A 96 -5.90 -19.52 -22.92
CA PRO A 96 -6.42 -20.03 -21.66
C PRO A 96 -6.67 -21.53 -21.77
N SER A 97 -5.91 -22.33 -21.02
CA SER A 97 -6.20 -23.74 -20.83
C SER A 97 -7.62 -23.87 -20.28
N ALA A 98 -8.43 -24.66 -20.97
CA ALA A 98 -9.86 -24.78 -20.71
C ALA A 98 -10.11 -25.19 -19.25
N ILE A 99 -10.80 -24.33 -18.50
CA ILE A 99 -11.25 -24.63 -17.13
C ILE A 99 -12.23 -25.80 -17.23
N ALA A 100 -11.79 -27.00 -16.86
CA ALA A 100 -12.65 -28.17 -16.77
C ALA A 100 -13.74 -27.91 -15.72
N THR A 101 -14.99 -27.76 -16.16
CA THR A 101 -16.12 -27.27 -15.36
C THR A 101 -16.74 -28.34 -14.44
N THR A 102 -16.07 -29.47 -14.24
CA THR A 102 -16.66 -30.68 -13.62
C THR A 102 -15.76 -31.35 -12.58
N GLY A 103 -14.94 -30.59 -11.84
CA GLY A 103 -14.16 -31.15 -10.72
C GLY A 103 -14.92 -31.16 -9.39
N LYS A 104 -14.47 -32.01 -8.48
CA LYS A 104 -15.04 -32.17 -7.13
C LYS A 104 -14.31 -31.29 -6.11
N ASP A 105 -15.02 -30.96 -5.03
CA ASP A 105 -14.38 -30.38 -3.84
C ASP A 105 -13.54 -31.46 -3.15
N VAL A 106 -12.24 -31.19 -3.03
CA VAL A 106 -11.26 -32.07 -2.38
C VAL A 106 -10.63 -31.43 -1.15
N THR A 107 -11.22 -30.34 -0.62
CA THR A 107 -10.71 -29.61 0.55
C THR A 107 -10.51 -30.52 1.77
N ALA A 108 -11.45 -31.44 2.01
CA ALA A 108 -11.38 -32.38 3.13
C ALA A 108 -10.24 -33.41 3.01
N ASN A 109 -9.65 -33.57 1.81
CA ASN A 109 -8.54 -34.50 1.55
C ASN A 109 -7.16 -33.85 1.78
N ILE A 110 -7.12 -32.58 2.18
CA ILE A 110 -5.88 -31.90 2.54
C ILE A 110 -5.23 -32.61 3.74
N SER A 111 -3.95 -32.90 3.60
CA SER A 111 -3.10 -33.50 4.62
C SER A 111 -1.95 -32.55 4.96
N ASN A 112 -1.52 -32.58 6.23
CA ASN A 112 -0.46 -31.72 6.77
C ASN A 112 -0.62 -30.21 6.45
N PRO A 113 -1.82 -29.60 6.65
CA PRO A 113 -1.96 -28.18 6.44
C PRO A 113 -1.09 -27.42 7.45
N MET A 114 -0.36 -26.42 6.97
CA MET A 114 0.41 -25.49 7.78
C MET A 114 0.17 -24.07 7.28
N VAL A 115 -0.08 -23.16 8.19
CA VAL A 115 -0.27 -21.74 7.91
C VAL A 115 0.64 -20.94 8.82
N THR A 116 1.44 -20.06 8.22
CA THR A 116 2.30 -19.13 8.94
C THR A 116 1.89 -17.72 8.57
N PHE A 117 1.51 -16.93 9.56
CA PHE A 117 1.31 -15.49 9.40
C PHE A 117 2.64 -14.75 9.66
N SER A 118 2.83 -13.56 9.10
CA SER A 118 3.96 -12.68 9.43
C SER A 118 4.07 -12.42 10.94
N ASP A 119 5.25 -12.04 11.44
CA ASP A 119 5.45 -11.80 12.87
C ASP A 119 4.84 -10.48 13.37
N SER A 120 4.65 -9.49 12.48
CA SER A 120 4.09 -8.19 12.88
C SER A 120 2.64 -8.32 13.34
N ASN A 121 2.36 -7.85 14.54
CA ASN A 121 0.99 -7.78 15.07
C ASN A 121 0.33 -6.43 14.79
N LEU A 122 1.03 -5.44 14.22
CA LEU A 122 0.43 -4.15 13.88
C LEU A 122 0.17 -4.07 12.37
N ILE A 123 -1.06 -3.73 12.01
CA ILE A 123 -1.49 -3.46 10.64
C ILE A 123 -1.84 -1.98 10.52
N GLU A 124 -0.99 -1.21 9.83
CA GLU A 124 -1.23 0.21 9.53
C GLU A 124 -2.00 0.35 8.21
N MET A 125 -3.30 0.65 8.33
CA MET A 125 -4.27 0.56 7.23
C MET A 125 -4.03 1.55 6.10
N ASP A 126 -3.45 2.71 6.42
CA ASP A 126 -3.19 3.82 5.50
C ASP A 126 -1.71 3.92 5.06
N LYS A 127 -0.89 2.95 5.49
CA LYS A 127 0.51 2.78 5.09
C LYS A 127 0.75 1.47 4.34
N GLY A 128 -0.30 0.94 3.71
CA GLY A 128 -0.19 -0.29 2.93
C GLY A 128 -0.03 -1.57 3.75
N GLY A 129 -0.36 -1.56 5.04
CA GLY A 129 -0.26 -2.75 5.90
C GLY A 129 -1.14 -3.91 5.44
N TYR A 130 -0.59 -5.13 5.51
CA TYR A 130 -1.25 -6.38 5.15
C TYR A 130 -0.74 -7.55 6.02
N VAL A 131 -1.46 -8.66 5.98
CA VAL A 131 -1.11 -9.92 6.64
C VAL A 131 -0.50 -10.86 5.61
N SER A 132 0.84 -10.88 5.55
CA SER A 132 1.56 -11.90 4.78
C SER A 132 1.29 -13.28 5.39
N THR A 133 0.83 -14.21 4.55
CA THR A 133 0.38 -15.54 4.97
C THR A 133 0.96 -16.60 4.05
N LYS A 134 1.72 -17.55 4.60
CA LYS A 134 2.26 -18.69 3.88
C LYS A 134 1.42 -19.93 4.17
N LEU A 135 0.91 -20.58 3.14
CA LEU A 135 0.20 -21.85 3.20
C LEU A 135 1.13 -22.96 2.72
N ASN A 136 1.11 -24.11 3.40
CA ASN A 136 1.71 -25.35 2.91
C ASN A 136 0.73 -26.50 3.14
N PHE A 137 0.57 -27.37 2.15
CA PHE A 137 -0.28 -28.55 2.29
C PHE A 137 0.12 -29.66 1.32
N SER A 138 -0.37 -30.87 1.57
CA SER A 138 -0.27 -32.00 0.65
C SER A 138 -1.66 -32.54 0.35
N ILE A 139 -1.92 -32.92 -0.89
CA ILE A 139 -3.19 -33.48 -1.30
C ILE A 139 -2.95 -34.60 -2.31
N GLN A 140 -3.76 -35.65 -2.23
CA GLN A 140 -3.62 -36.85 -3.05
C GLN A 140 -4.84 -37.04 -3.93
N ASP A 141 -4.68 -37.84 -4.99
CA ASP A 141 -5.77 -38.25 -5.88
C ASP A 141 -6.50 -37.07 -6.55
N ILE A 142 -5.71 -36.11 -7.06
CA ILE A 142 -6.23 -34.91 -7.74
C ILE A 142 -6.33 -35.12 -9.25
N SER A 143 -7.39 -34.59 -9.84
CA SER A 143 -7.56 -34.48 -11.29
C SER A 143 -7.79 -33.02 -11.72
N PRO A 144 -7.57 -32.68 -13.01
CA PRO A 144 -7.91 -31.37 -13.54
C PRO A 144 -9.34 -30.94 -13.21
N GLY A 145 -9.49 -29.68 -12.82
CA GLY A 145 -10.78 -29.08 -12.45
C GLY A 145 -11.21 -29.33 -11.01
N ASP A 146 -10.63 -30.30 -10.29
CA ASP A 146 -10.85 -30.46 -8.85
C ASP A 146 -10.46 -29.15 -8.13
N PHE A 147 -11.05 -28.90 -6.97
CA PHE A 147 -10.81 -27.65 -6.27
C PHE A 147 -10.69 -27.80 -4.76
N ILE A 148 -9.95 -26.89 -4.15
CA ILE A 148 -9.93 -26.68 -2.70
C ILE A 148 -10.42 -25.28 -2.35
N SER A 149 -10.93 -25.12 -1.14
CA SER A 149 -11.35 -23.84 -0.59
C SER A 149 -10.51 -23.49 0.63
N VAL A 150 -10.08 -22.23 0.70
CA VAL A 150 -9.43 -21.64 1.87
C VAL A 150 -10.38 -20.60 2.43
N SER A 151 -10.87 -20.81 3.65
CA SER A 151 -11.85 -19.90 4.27
C SER A 151 -11.16 -18.86 5.15
N LEU A 152 -11.51 -17.60 4.99
CA LEU A 152 -11.02 -16.48 5.79
C LEU A 152 -12.07 -16.09 6.85
N SER A 153 -11.62 -15.58 8.00
CA SER A 153 -12.50 -14.85 8.92
C SER A 153 -13.12 -13.65 8.21
N ASN A 154 -14.28 -13.19 8.66
CA ASN A 154 -14.91 -11.95 8.17
C ASN A 154 -14.07 -10.68 8.39
N THR A 155 -13.05 -10.72 9.27
CA THR A 155 -12.11 -9.62 9.47
C THR A 155 -10.96 -9.61 8.45
N LEU A 156 -10.92 -10.59 7.53
CA LEU A 156 -9.94 -10.69 6.46
C LEU A 156 -10.62 -10.70 5.10
N ASP A 157 -9.97 -10.06 4.14
CA ASP A 157 -10.31 -10.11 2.72
C ASP A 157 -9.06 -10.42 1.87
N GLY A 158 -9.30 -10.75 0.61
CA GLY A 158 -8.25 -11.10 -0.37
C GLY A 158 -7.97 -10.03 -1.42
N HIS A 159 -8.49 -8.81 -1.28
CA HIS A 159 -8.39 -7.77 -2.32
C HIS A 159 -8.08 -6.36 -1.82
N GLY A 160 -8.28 -6.08 -0.52
CA GLY A 160 -8.12 -4.78 0.11
C GLY A 160 -8.96 -3.71 -0.57
N ILE A 161 -8.31 -2.70 -1.13
CA ILE A 161 -8.98 -1.63 -1.88
C ILE A 161 -9.19 -1.98 -3.36
N SER A 162 -8.67 -3.10 -3.85
CA SER A 162 -8.78 -3.47 -5.26
C SER A 162 -10.23 -3.72 -5.65
N LEU A 163 -10.59 -3.23 -6.85
CA LEU A 163 -11.81 -3.59 -7.58
C LEU A 163 -11.54 -4.67 -8.63
N ASN A 164 -10.27 -5.00 -8.89
CA ASN A 164 -9.90 -6.08 -9.78
C ASN A 164 -10.13 -7.42 -9.09
N GLU A 165 -10.53 -8.41 -9.90
CA GLU A 165 -10.40 -9.80 -9.50
C GLU A 165 -8.94 -10.11 -9.21
N ILE A 166 -8.66 -10.62 -8.02
CA ILE A 166 -7.31 -11.01 -7.63
C ILE A 166 -7.16 -12.51 -7.72
N GLU A 167 -6.15 -12.93 -8.47
CA GLU A 167 -5.76 -14.32 -8.60
C GLU A 167 -4.63 -14.68 -7.64
N PHE A 168 -4.73 -15.88 -7.07
CA PHE A 168 -3.74 -16.49 -6.20
C PHE A 168 -3.21 -17.76 -6.88
N PRO A 169 -2.26 -17.67 -7.81
CA PRO A 169 -1.67 -18.83 -8.46
C PRO A 169 -0.85 -19.69 -7.50
N ILE A 170 -0.85 -20.99 -7.77
CA ILE A 170 0.13 -21.96 -7.26
C ILE A 170 0.92 -22.43 -8.47
N LEU A 171 2.24 -22.18 -8.45
CA LEU A 171 3.15 -22.55 -9.53
C LEU A 171 4.00 -23.75 -9.13
N ASN A 172 4.43 -24.53 -10.13
CA ASN A 172 5.46 -25.55 -9.93
C ASN A 172 6.88 -24.95 -10.07
N GLU A 173 7.90 -25.81 -9.97
CA GLU A 173 9.31 -25.42 -10.09
C GLU A 173 9.68 -24.86 -11.48
N ASN A 174 8.87 -25.13 -12.51
CA ASN A 174 9.04 -24.63 -13.87
C ASN A 174 8.20 -23.36 -14.15
N ASN A 175 7.61 -22.73 -13.11
CA ASN A 175 6.65 -21.62 -13.20
C ASN A 175 5.35 -21.96 -13.97
N GLU A 176 4.99 -23.24 -14.07
CA GLU A 176 3.73 -23.66 -14.68
C GLU A 176 2.60 -23.61 -13.65
N LEU A 177 1.44 -23.15 -14.08
CA LEU A 177 0.28 -22.90 -13.22
C LEU A 177 -0.42 -24.21 -12.83
N ILE A 178 -0.22 -24.67 -11.59
CA ILE A 178 -0.87 -25.87 -11.03
C ILE A 178 -2.32 -25.59 -10.64
N ALA A 179 -2.58 -24.43 -10.03
CA ALA A 179 -3.91 -24.03 -9.60
C ALA A 179 -4.05 -22.51 -9.55
N VAL A 180 -5.28 -22.02 -9.73
CA VAL A 180 -5.62 -20.60 -9.59
C VAL A 180 -6.65 -20.45 -8.49
N GLY A 181 -6.29 -19.70 -7.44
CA GLY A 181 -7.19 -19.23 -6.41
C GLY A 181 -7.90 -17.95 -6.83
N LYS A 182 -9.21 -17.86 -6.59
CA LYS A 182 -10.00 -16.62 -6.73
C LYS A 182 -10.77 -16.37 -5.44
N TYR A 183 -10.72 -15.14 -4.93
CA TYR A 183 -11.43 -14.74 -3.72
C TYR A 183 -12.89 -14.38 -4.03
N ASP A 184 -13.81 -14.83 -3.18
CA ASP A 184 -15.24 -14.52 -3.23
C ASP A 184 -15.67 -13.81 -1.94
N ASP A 185 -16.00 -12.53 -2.08
CA ASP A 185 -16.48 -11.66 -0.99
C ASP A 185 -17.69 -12.23 -0.25
N SER A 186 -18.62 -12.86 -0.98
CA SER A 186 -19.88 -13.32 -0.40
C SER A 186 -19.69 -14.51 0.55
N THR A 187 -18.63 -15.28 0.34
CA THR A 187 -18.34 -16.48 1.12
C THR A 187 -17.05 -16.37 1.95
N HIS A 188 -16.29 -15.28 1.81
CA HIS A 188 -14.94 -15.11 2.35
C HIS A 188 -14.02 -16.31 2.07
N ASN A 189 -14.12 -16.89 0.87
CA ASN A 189 -13.31 -18.04 0.47
C ASN A 189 -12.40 -17.71 -0.70
N ILE A 190 -11.18 -18.25 -0.67
CA ILE A 190 -10.32 -18.35 -1.84
C ILE A 190 -10.49 -19.76 -2.41
N LYS A 191 -11.09 -19.87 -3.60
CA LYS A 191 -11.31 -21.15 -4.28
C LYS A 191 -10.20 -21.41 -5.29
N TYR A 192 -9.37 -22.42 -5.02
CA TYR A 192 -8.31 -22.86 -5.93
C TYR A 192 -8.81 -23.98 -6.83
N ILE A 193 -8.74 -23.78 -8.14
CA ILE A 193 -9.08 -24.79 -9.14
C ILE A 193 -7.79 -25.32 -9.76
N PHE A 194 -7.60 -26.65 -9.73
CA PHE A 194 -6.45 -27.31 -10.35
C PHE A 194 -6.56 -27.28 -11.88
N THR A 195 -5.46 -26.96 -12.55
CA THR A 195 -5.39 -26.85 -14.01
C THR A 195 -5.22 -28.22 -14.69
N ASP A 196 -5.19 -28.22 -16.01
CA ASP A 196 -4.96 -29.39 -16.86
C ASP A 196 -3.49 -29.87 -16.88
N ILE A 197 -2.55 -29.06 -16.39
CA ILE A 197 -1.15 -29.48 -16.16
C ILE A 197 -1.09 -30.63 -15.13
N VAL A 198 -2.05 -30.68 -14.20
CA VAL A 198 -2.16 -31.76 -13.22
C VAL A 198 -2.63 -33.05 -13.90
N GLN A 199 -1.81 -34.09 -13.88
CA GLN A 199 -2.24 -35.39 -14.41
C GLN A 199 -3.32 -36.02 -13.51
N PRO A 200 -4.27 -36.80 -14.06
CA PRO A 200 -5.25 -37.51 -13.24
C PRO A 200 -4.58 -38.38 -12.16
N HIS A 201 -5.17 -38.40 -10.97
CA HIS A 201 -4.66 -39.11 -9.78
C HIS A 201 -3.29 -38.60 -9.28
N SER A 202 -2.97 -37.32 -9.52
CA SER A 202 -1.74 -36.71 -9.03
C SER A 202 -1.74 -36.51 -7.52
N ASN A 203 -0.54 -36.56 -6.94
CA ASN A 203 -0.27 -36.19 -5.56
C ASN A 203 0.53 -34.89 -5.55
N ILE A 204 -0.02 -33.86 -4.93
CA ILE A 204 0.54 -32.50 -4.97
C ILE A 204 1.01 -32.12 -3.57
N LYS A 205 2.22 -31.56 -3.49
CA LYS A 205 2.66 -30.74 -2.36
C LYS A 205 2.66 -29.30 -2.84
N ALA A 206 1.91 -28.44 -2.17
CA ALA A 206 1.74 -27.07 -2.59
C ALA A 206 2.16 -26.12 -1.48
N SER A 207 2.76 -24.99 -1.88
CA SER A 207 2.99 -23.82 -1.06
C SER A 207 2.42 -22.62 -1.78
N ALA A 208 1.80 -21.70 -1.03
CA ALA A 208 1.31 -20.44 -1.56
C ALA A 208 1.61 -19.31 -0.57
N GLU A 209 1.92 -18.13 -1.09
CA GLU A 209 2.09 -16.92 -0.30
C GLU A 209 0.99 -15.94 -0.67
N LEU A 210 0.24 -15.50 0.34
CA LEU A 210 -0.91 -14.64 0.20
C LEU A 210 -0.63 -13.32 0.90
N SER A 211 -1.02 -12.24 0.24
CA SER A 211 -1.19 -10.94 0.89
C SER A 211 -2.65 -10.81 1.25
N LEU A 212 -3.00 -11.00 2.52
CA LEU A 212 -4.37 -10.85 3.00
C LEU A 212 -4.52 -9.50 3.69
N PHE A 213 -5.72 -8.94 3.66
CA PHE A 213 -5.97 -7.62 4.20
C PHE A 213 -7.03 -7.63 5.27
N ILE A 214 -6.98 -6.65 6.17
CA ILE A 214 -8.07 -6.44 7.12
C ILE A 214 -9.27 -5.85 6.37
N ASP A 215 -10.41 -6.50 6.50
CA ASP A 215 -11.69 -5.98 5.98
C ASP A 215 -12.03 -4.69 6.72
N ASP A 216 -12.03 -3.58 5.97
CA ASP A 216 -12.22 -2.23 6.50
C ASP A 216 -13.68 -1.79 6.63
N GLN A 217 -14.63 -2.64 6.22
CA GLN A 217 -16.06 -2.53 6.55
C GLN A 217 -16.35 -3.25 7.87
N THR A 218 -15.72 -4.41 8.08
CA THR A 218 -15.84 -5.18 9.32
C THR A 218 -15.06 -4.54 10.48
N ILE A 219 -13.88 -3.98 10.22
CA ILE A 219 -13.04 -3.26 11.19
C ILE A 219 -12.88 -1.79 10.76
N PRO A 220 -13.92 -0.95 10.88
CA PRO A 220 -13.91 0.40 10.31
C PRO A 220 -13.11 1.44 11.10
N ASN A 221 -12.59 1.07 12.27
CA ASN A 221 -11.88 1.98 13.19
C ASN A 221 -10.65 1.30 13.79
N THR A 222 -9.70 2.10 14.27
CA THR A 222 -8.52 1.64 15.02
C THR A 222 -8.97 0.75 16.18
N THR A 223 -8.53 -0.50 16.16
CA THR A 223 -9.02 -1.56 17.05
C THR A 223 -7.86 -2.45 17.47
N SER A 224 -7.69 -2.63 18.78
CA SER A 224 -6.73 -3.59 19.32
C SER A 224 -7.33 -4.99 19.43
N ASN A 225 -6.47 -6.00 19.36
CA ASN A 225 -6.82 -7.41 19.55
C ASN A 225 -7.85 -7.96 18.54
N VAL A 226 -7.79 -7.54 17.29
CA VAL A 226 -8.58 -8.10 16.19
C VAL A 226 -8.12 -9.53 15.94
N LYS A 227 -9.04 -10.49 16.07
CA LYS A 227 -8.80 -11.89 15.75
C LYS A 227 -8.96 -12.10 14.26
N ILE A 228 -7.94 -12.65 13.62
CA ILE A 228 -7.98 -13.08 12.23
C ILE A 228 -7.79 -14.59 12.18
N SER A 229 -8.42 -15.25 11.21
CA SER A 229 -8.27 -16.69 11.03
C SER A 229 -8.33 -17.12 9.58
N LEU A 230 -7.64 -18.21 9.28
CA LEU A 230 -7.70 -18.90 8.00
C LEU A 230 -7.91 -20.40 8.24
N THR A 231 -8.85 -21.00 7.50
CA THR A 231 -9.14 -22.44 7.55
C THR A 231 -8.58 -23.11 6.31
N LEU A 232 -7.76 -24.15 6.51
CA LEU A 232 -7.17 -24.95 5.45
C LEU A 232 -7.41 -26.44 5.74
N GLY A 233 -8.20 -27.09 4.88
CA GLY A 233 -8.70 -28.44 5.15
C GLY A 233 -9.62 -28.44 6.37
N ASN A 234 -9.31 -29.28 7.36
CA ASN A 234 -10.08 -29.39 8.61
C ASN A 234 -9.45 -28.63 9.79
N GLN A 235 -8.47 -27.75 9.53
CA GLN A 235 -7.75 -27.01 10.57
C GLN A 235 -7.95 -25.50 10.44
N ILE A 236 -8.11 -24.85 11.59
CA ILE A 236 -8.24 -23.39 11.72
C ILE A 236 -6.92 -22.86 12.30
N PHE A 237 -6.37 -21.83 11.66
CA PHE A 237 -5.16 -21.15 12.07
C PHE A 237 -5.52 -19.70 12.41
N GLU A 238 -5.17 -19.27 13.62
CA GLU A 238 -5.59 -17.98 14.17
C GLU A 238 -4.39 -17.10 14.50
N LYS A 239 -4.59 -15.79 14.42
CA LYS A 239 -3.67 -14.78 14.92
C LYS A 239 -4.45 -13.59 15.48
N VAL A 240 -3.82 -12.85 16.37
CA VAL A 240 -4.35 -11.58 16.90
C VAL A 240 -3.47 -10.44 16.39
N VAL A 241 -4.10 -9.39 15.88
CA VAL A 241 -3.44 -8.18 15.39
C VAL A 241 -4.10 -6.93 15.96
N ASP A 242 -3.35 -5.84 16.01
CA ASP A 242 -3.83 -4.49 16.22
C ASP A 242 -3.96 -3.80 14.86
N VAL A 243 -5.10 -3.15 14.64
CA VAL A 243 -5.42 -2.42 13.41
C VAL A 243 -5.40 -0.94 13.71
N LYS A 244 -4.66 -0.18 12.91
CA LYS A 244 -4.49 1.26 13.12
C LYS A 244 -4.72 2.03 11.82
N TYR A 245 -5.58 3.04 11.90
CA TYR A 245 -5.74 4.08 10.88
C TYR A 245 -4.94 5.32 11.27
N GLU A 246 -4.61 6.15 10.29
CA GLU A 246 -4.06 7.46 10.57
C GLU A 246 -5.11 8.39 11.19
N ILE A 247 -4.63 9.35 11.96
CA ILE A 247 -5.50 10.36 12.57
C ILE A 247 -5.70 11.52 11.59
N PRO A 248 -6.84 12.22 11.65
CA PRO A 248 -7.06 13.41 10.83
C PRO A 248 -5.95 14.45 10.99
N LEU A 249 -5.50 15.03 9.89
CA LEU A 249 -4.52 16.10 9.91
C LEU A 249 -5.18 17.38 10.42
N GLN A 250 -4.47 18.12 11.29
CA GLN A 250 -4.95 19.36 11.86
C GLN A 250 -3.89 20.47 11.70
N HIS A 251 -4.33 21.64 11.24
CA HIS A 251 -3.55 22.87 11.30
C HIS A 251 -4.44 23.99 11.85
N GLY A 252 -4.06 24.58 12.98
CA GLY A 252 -4.92 25.51 13.70
C GLY A 252 -6.28 24.90 14.03
N ASN A 253 -7.36 25.53 13.60
CA ASN A 253 -8.73 25.02 13.73
C ASN A 253 -9.19 24.17 12.55
N TYR A 254 -8.47 24.15 11.43
CA TYR A 254 -8.79 23.32 10.27
C TYR A 254 -8.41 21.87 10.53
N ASN A 255 -9.28 20.94 10.13
CA ASN A 255 -8.98 19.51 10.18
C ASN A 255 -9.65 18.77 9.02
N VAL A 256 -8.91 17.84 8.42
CA VAL A 256 -9.32 17.07 7.26
C VAL A 256 -8.64 15.71 7.30
N ASP A 257 -9.31 14.72 6.74
CA ASP A 257 -8.77 13.39 6.51
C ASP A 257 -9.23 12.88 5.15
N SER A 258 -8.44 12.04 4.49
CA SER A 258 -8.87 11.47 3.21
C SER A 258 -8.22 10.13 2.87
N ARG A 259 -8.89 9.32 2.07
CA ARG A 259 -8.45 7.97 1.73
C ARG A 259 -8.91 7.56 0.33
N ILE A 260 -8.06 6.83 -0.39
CA ILE A 260 -8.51 6.03 -1.54
C ILE A 260 -9.06 4.72 -0.98
N ILE A 261 -10.38 4.56 -1.01
CA ILE A 261 -11.04 3.40 -0.41
C ILE A 261 -11.26 2.26 -1.41
N LYS A 262 -11.29 2.59 -2.71
CA LYS A 262 -11.36 1.60 -3.80
C LYS A 262 -10.55 2.06 -5.01
N ALA A 263 -9.90 1.14 -5.70
CA ALA A 263 -9.14 1.39 -6.92
C ALA A 263 -9.16 0.17 -7.85
N ASN A 264 -9.25 0.42 -9.16
CA ASN A 264 -9.04 -0.57 -10.20
C ASN A 264 -7.67 -0.31 -10.83
N PHE A 265 -6.76 -1.27 -10.71
CA PHE A 265 -5.39 -1.22 -11.20
C PHE A 265 -5.25 -1.60 -12.68
N THR A 266 -6.35 -1.93 -13.36
CA THR A 266 -6.38 -2.13 -14.81
C THR A 266 -6.83 -0.87 -15.52
N ASP A 267 -7.97 -0.29 -15.16
CA ASP A 267 -8.53 0.91 -15.80
C ASP A 267 -8.27 2.22 -15.06
N PHE A 268 -7.60 2.15 -13.91
CA PHE A 268 -7.24 3.28 -13.05
C PHE A 268 -8.44 4.07 -12.53
N SER A 269 -9.63 3.46 -12.52
CA SER A 269 -10.78 3.99 -11.80
C SER A 269 -10.60 3.92 -10.29
N PHE A 270 -11.16 4.88 -9.56
CA PHE A 270 -10.97 4.98 -8.12
C PHE A 270 -12.17 5.62 -7.42
N LYS A 271 -12.24 5.38 -6.11
CA LYS A 271 -13.11 6.09 -5.17
C LYS A 271 -12.26 6.70 -4.07
N TYR A 272 -12.23 8.02 -4.05
CA TYR A 272 -11.51 8.83 -3.08
C TYR A 272 -12.51 9.52 -2.16
N VAL A 273 -12.31 9.40 -0.86
CA VAL A 273 -13.19 9.99 0.14
C VAL A 273 -12.40 10.99 0.97
N THR A 274 -13.00 12.15 1.24
CA THR A 274 -12.48 13.14 2.18
C THR A 274 -13.50 13.40 3.27
N GLN A 275 -13.07 13.38 4.52
CA GLN A 275 -13.84 13.87 5.65
C GLN A 275 -13.39 15.29 5.99
N ILE A 276 -14.32 16.25 5.91
CA ILE A 276 -14.12 17.64 6.32
C ILE A 276 -14.62 17.78 7.76
N ASN A 277 -13.77 18.32 8.61
CA ASN A 277 -14.02 18.45 10.04
C ASN A 277 -14.32 17.12 10.79
N PRO A 278 -13.58 16.02 10.54
CA PRO A 278 -13.84 14.74 11.24
C PRO A 278 -13.76 14.87 12.77
N LEU A 279 -12.98 15.84 13.29
CA LEU A 279 -12.86 16.10 14.73
C LEU A 279 -14.05 16.88 15.33
N GLY A 280 -14.98 17.38 14.52
CA GLY A 280 -16.16 18.12 14.98
C GLY A 280 -15.83 19.44 15.71
N LYS A 281 -14.74 20.10 15.32
CA LYS A 281 -14.31 21.39 15.88
C LYS A 281 -14.97 22.53 15.09
N LEU A 282 -14.98 23.74 15.66
CA LEU A 282 -15.34 24.94 14.89
C LEU A 282 -14.20 25.31 13.94
N ILE A 283 -14.36 25.04 12.65
CA ILE A 283 -13.52 25.61 11.60
C ILE A 283 -14.05 27.02 11.31
N SER A 284 -13.17 28.01 11.27
CA SER A 284 -13.52 29.41 10.99
C SER A 284 -12.34 30.20 10.46
N THR A 285 -12.59 31.13 9.54
CA THR A 285 -11.56 31.98 8.95
C THR A 285 -11.47 33.32 9.67
N SER A 286 -10.27 33.92 9.70
CA SER A 286 -10.15 35.33 10.09
C SER A 286 -10.63 36.24 8.95
N ASN A 287 -11.32 37.33 9.27
CA ASN A 287 -11.93 38.29 8.32
C ASN A 287 -13.17 37.80 7.55
N PHE A 288 -13.86 36.76 8.04
CA PHE A 288 -15.09 36.26 7.42
C PHE A 288 -14.93 35.82 5.95
N SER A 289 -13.72 35.46 5.51
CA SER A 289 -13.54 34.92 4.17
C SER A 289 -14.26 33.57 4.04
N PRO A 290 -15.03 33.31 2.96
CA PRO A 290 -15.65 32.02 2.75
C PRO A 290 -14.61 30.89 2.72
N LEU A 291 -14.98 29.71 3.19
CA LEU A 291 -14.16 28.50 3.09
C LEU A 291 -14.32 27.86 1.72
N VAL A 292 -13.25 27.22 1.25
CA VAL A 292 -13.27 26.34 0.07
C VAL A 292 -12.58 25.02 0.37
N SER A 293 -13.05 23.97 -0.29
CA SER A 293 -12.30 22.73 -0.44
C SER A 293 -11.72 22.62 -1.84
N VAL A 294 -10.43 22.37 -1.95
CA VAL A 294 -9.71 22.26 -3.23
C VAL A 294 -9.20 20.84 -3.40
N ILE A 295 -9.70 20.15 -4.41
CA ILE A 295 -9.30 18.78 -4.77
C ILE A 295 -8.36 18.87 -5.97
N GLN A 296 -7.22 18.18 -5.91
CA GLN A 296 -6.16 18.21 -6.93
C GLN A 296 -5.35 16.91 -6.93
N ASN A 297 -4.62 16.63 -8.02
CA ASN A 297 -3.57 15.62 -8.02
C ASN A 297 -2.53 15.96 -6.94
N ALA A 298 -2.13 14.96 -6.15
CA ALA A 298 -1.22 15.18 -5.02
C ALA A 298 0.27 15.07 -5.40
N ASP A 299 0.57 14.44 -6.52
CA ASP A 299 1.93 14.33 -7.07
C ASP A 299 1.92 14.47 -8.60
N GLN A 300 3.12 14.53 -9.20
CA GLN A 300 3.32 14.72 -10.64
C GLN A 300 3.09 13.45 -11.46
N ASP A 301 3.03 12.30 -10.80
CA ASP A 301 2.91 10.99 -11.41
C ASP A 301 1.46 10.51 -11.50
N SER A 302 0.53 11.29 -10.91
CA SER A 302 -0.90 11.07 -10.99
C SER A 302 -1.52 12.02 -12.01
N HIS A 303 -2.10 11.44 -13.06
CA HIS A 303 -2.72 12.20 -14.14
C HIS A 303 -4.24 11.99 -14.13
N ILE A 304 -4.93 12.59 -13.17
CA ILE A 304 -6.40 12.59 -13.12
C ILE A 304 -6.93 13.90 -13.71
N ASP A 305 -7.81 13.82 -14.70
CA ASP A 305 -8.55 14.97 -15.23
C ASP A 305 -9.70 15.34 -14.28
N LEU A 306 -9.47 16.35 -13.44
CA LEU A 306 -10.46 16.77 -12.44
C LEU A 306 -11.67 17.51 -13.03
N SER A 307 -11.70 17.77 -14.35
CA SER A 307 -12.92 18.24 -15.00
C SER A 307 -13.94 17.11 -15.17
N LYS A 308 -13.48 15.86 -15.29
CA LYS A 308 -14.29 14.67 -15.59
C LYS A 308 -14.70 13.85 -14.37
N VAL A 309 -14.16 14.14 -13.19
CA VAL A 309 -14.53 13.41 -11.97
C VAL A 309 -15.96 13.73 -11.55
N ASN A 310 -16.67 12.69 -11.09
CA ASN A 310 -17.93 12.84 -10.39
C ASN A 310 -17.65 13.09 -8.91
N TYR A 311 -18.48 13.90 -8.27
CA TYR A 311 -18.40 14.08 -6.82
C TYR A 311 -19.77 14.19 -6.19
N LYS A 312 -19.84 13.81 -4.91
CA LYS A 312 -20.98 14.04 -4.03
C LYS A 312 -20.52 14.60 -2.70
N ILE A 313 -21.35 15.43 -2.09
CA ILE A 313 -21.12 16.00 -0.77
C ILE A 313 -22.23 15.53 0.16
N TYR A 314 -21.84 14.86 1.23
CA TYR A 314 -22.75 14.41 2.27
C TYR A 314 -22.50 15.16 3.56
N LYS A 315 -23.58 15.47 4.28
CA LYS A 315 -23.53 15.96 5.65
C LYS A 315 -23.86 14.81 6.59
N LEU A 316 -23.08 14.65 7.66
CA LEU A 316 -23.43 13.72 8.73
C LEU A 316 -24.65 14.25 9.50
N ILE A 317 -25.73 13.46 9.51
CA ILE A 317 -27.01 13.79 10.16
C ILE A 317 -27.37 12.71 11.19
N GLY A 318 -26.62 12.64 12.28
CA GLY A 318 -26.86 11.67 13.34
C GLY A 318 -25.88 11.82 14.50
N SER A 319 -26.03 10.97 15.51
CA SER A 319 -25.06 10.84 16.61
C SER A 319 -23.92 9.88 16.30
N ASP A 320 -23.99 9.17 15.17
CA ASP A 320 -22.99 8.20 14.78
C ASP A 320 -21.65 8.87 14.47
N LEU A 321 -20.56 8.17 14.77
CA LEU A 321 -19.22 8.60 14.40
C LEU A 321 -18.94 8.23 12.94
N LEU A 322 -18.09 9.03 12.30
CA LEU A 322 -17.48 8.66 11.02
C LEU A 322 -16.53 7.51 11.26
N SER A 323 -16.48 6.55 10.34
CA SER A 323 -15.45 5.52 10.33
C SER A 323 -14.09 6.12 9.99
N GLU A 324 -13.03 5.56 10.55
CA GLU A 324 -11.65 5.88 10.14
C GLU A 324 -11.32 5.24 8.78
N SER A 325 -11.97 4.12 8.42
CA SER A 325 -11.80 3.48 7.10
C SER A 325 -12.38 4.27 5.93
N MET A 326 -13.36 5.14 6.20
CA MET A 326 -14.14 5.88 5.21
C MET A 326 -14.87 5.00 4.20
N ASN A 327 -14.90 3.68 4.37
CA ASN A 327 -15.60 2.73 3.52
C ASN A 327 -17.01 2.48 4.07
N GLU A 328 -17.90 3.45 3.85
CA GLU A 328 -19.26 3.44 4.38
C GLU A 328 -20.33 3.45 3.27
N ASP A 329 -21.54 3.03 3.64
CA ASP A 329 -22.73 3.25 2.81
C ASP A 329 -23.21 4.70 2.92
N TYR A 330 -22.67 5.55 2.04
CA TYR A 330 -23.06 6.95 1.95
C TYR A 330 -24.49 7.19 1.46
N LEU A 331 -25.21 6.15 1.02
CA LEU A 331 -26.63 6.23 0.66
C LEU A 331 -27.55 6.01 1.87
N ASN A 332 -27.01 5.63 3.03
CA ASN A 332 -27.79 5.49 4.26
C ASN A 332 -28.31 6.85 4.74
N THR A 333 -29.57 7.14 4.41
CA THR A 333 -30.24 8.41 4.72
C THR A 333 -30.51 8.64 6.21
N ASN A 334 -30.31 7.63 7.07
CA ASN A 334 -30.36 7.81 8.51
C ASN A 334 -29.04 8.37 9.08
N LYS A 335 -27.96 8.31 8.31
CA LYS A 335 -26.62 8.76 8.72
C LYS A 335 -26.14 9.94 7.88
N PHE A 336 -26.46 9.96 6.59
CA PHE A 336 -25.94 10.94 5.64
C PHE A 336 -27.07 11.65 4.89
N GLU A 337 -26.93 12.97 4.76
CA GLU A 337 -27.77 13.83 3.93
C GLU A 337 -26.97 14.24 2.69
N ASP A 338 -27.44 13.90 1.49
CA ASP A 338 -26.83 14.39 0.24
C ASP A 338 -27.12 15.89 0.09
N VAL A 339 -26.09 16.70 0.27
CA VAL A 339 -26.11 18.16 0.22
C VAL A 339 -25.32 18.69 -0.98
N THR A 340 -25.05 17.85 -1.98
CA THR A 340 -24.25 18.20 -3.15
C THR A 340 -24.76 19.46 -3.85
N GLN A 341 -26.09 19.59 -3.99
CA GLN A 341 -26.73 20.71 -4.66
C GLN A 341 -26.75 22.01 -3.82
N ASN A 342 -26.39 21.94 -2.54
CA ASN A 342 -26.37 23.11 -1.65
C ASN A 342 -25.10 23.94 -1.82
N PHE A 343 -24.07 23.39 -2.48
CA PHE A 343 -22.76 24.02 -2.61
C PHE A 343 -22.39 24.19 -4.08
N ARG A 344 -21.90 25.37 -4.43
CA ARG A 344 -21.34 25.61 -5.76
C ARG A 344 -20.01 24.87 -5.89
N SER A 345 -19.73 24.31 -7.07
CA SER A 345 -18.41 23.83 -7.44
C SER A 345 -17.94 24.42 -8.76
N GLU A 346 -16.64 24.62 -8.92
CA GLU A 346 -16.02 25.04 -10.17
C GLU A 346 -14.80 24.18 -10.50
N PHE A 347 -14.50 24.05 -11.79
CA PHE A 347 -13.24 23.49 -12.26
C PHE A 347 -12.29 24.64 -12.59
N ASN A 348 -11.11 24.62 -11.95
CA ASN A 348 -10.00 25.50 -12.31
C ASN A 348 -9.10 24.76 -13.31
N SER A 349 -9.13 25.19 -14.57
CA SER A 349 -8.35 24.58 -15.66
C SER A 349 -6.86 24.82 -15.55
N GLU A 350 -6.42 25.92 -14.95
CA GLU A 350 -4.98 26.24 -14.81
C GLU A 350 -4.33 25.33 -13.77
N ALA A 351 -5.03 25.06 -12.66
CA ALA A 351 -4.54 24.21 -11.58
C ALA A 351 -4.94 22.74 -11.71
N ASN A 352 -5.77 22.38 -12.70
CA ASN A 352 -6.46 21.08 -12.78
C ASN A 352 -7.10 20.70 -11.43
N ALA A 353 -7.92 21.61 -10.90
CA ALA A 353 -8.48 21.49 -9.56
C ALA A 353 -10.00 21.60 -9.56
N ARG A 354 -10.66 20.81 -8.72
CA ARG A 354 -12.09 20.98 -8.41
C ARG A 354 -12.21 21.77 -7.11
N VAL A 355 -12.87 22.92 -7.17
CA VAL A 355 -13.08 23.81 -6.02
C VAL A 355 -14.54 23.72 -5.59
N ILE A 356 -14.77 23.38 -4.32
CA ILE A 356 -16.09 23.37 -3.67
C ILE A 356 -16.16 24.61 -2.78
N TYR A 357 -17.19 25.45 -2.99
CA TYR A 357 -17.42 26.65 -2.21
C TYR A 357 -18.41 26.35 -1.09
N TRP A 358 -17.98 26.53 0.16
CA TRP A 358 -18.83 26.30 1.33
C TRP A 358 -19.77 27.47 1.63
N ASP A 359 -19.57 28.62 0.97
CA ASP A 359 -20.33 29.87 1.09
C ASP A 359 -20.50 30.37 2.54
N LYS A 360 -19.64 29.89 3.43
CA LYS A 360 -19.59 30.21 4.85
C LYS A 360 -18.15 30.39 5.28
N SER A 361 -17.92 31.33 6.17
CA SER A 361 -16.62 31.53 6.82
C SER A 361 -16.39 30.63 8.03
N TYR A 362 -17.34 29.75 8.34
CA TYR A 362 -17.25 28.77 9.42
C TYR A 362 -17.98 27.46 9.07
N ILE A 363 -17.50 26.36 9.64
CA ILE A 363 -18.09 25.01 9.56
C ILE A 363 -18.03 24.38 10.96
N GLN A 364 -19.17 23.92 11.48
CA GLN A 364 -19.25 23.11 12.70
C GLN A 364 -19.65 21.67 12.40
N GLU A 365 -20.34 21.48 11.28
CA GLU A 365 -20.79 20.20 10.77
C GLU A 365 -19.61 19.36 10.28
N LYS A 366 -19.86 18.06 10.12
CA LYS A 366 -18.95 17.14 9.45
C LYS A 366 -19.50 16.88 8.05
N PHE A 367 -18.65 17.08 7.05
CA PHE A 367 -19.00 16.78 5.66
C PHE A 367 -18.10 15.69 5.12
N ILE A 368 -18.63 14.95 4.14
CA ILE A 368 -17.91 13.92 3.41
C ILE A 368 -17.98 14.28 1.94
N ILE A 369 -16.84 14.35 1.28
CA ILE A 369 -16.75 14.49 -0.16
C ILE A 369 -16.35 13.13 -0.72
N VAL A 370 -17.19 12.56 -1.56
CA VAL A 370 -16.90 11.31 -2.29
C VAL A 370 -16.61 11.68 -3.73
N VAL A 371 -15.43 11.32 -4.23
CA VAL A 371 -14.98 11.57 -5.59
C VAL A 371 -14.77 10.24 -6.29
N GLU A 372 -15.34 10.10 -7.48
CA GLU A 372 -15.19 8.94 -8.34
C GLU A 372 -14.73 9.39 -9.73
N GLY A 373 -13.73 8.71 -10.27
CA GLY A 373 -13.13 9.03 -11.55
C GLY A 373 -12.11 8.00 -11.96
N SER A 374 -11.33 8.32 -13.00
CA SER A 374 -10.22 7.50 -13.49
C SER A 374 -9.00 8.36 -13.78
N ALA A 375 -7.82 7.81 -13.57
CA ALA A 375 -6.59 8.43 -14.04
C ALA A 375 -6.26 7.99 -15.48
N GLU A 376 -5.43 8.79 -16.16
CA GLU A 376 -4.90 8.45 -17.48
C GLU A 376 -3.94 7.25 -17.38
N LYS A 377 -3.87 6.45 -18.46
CA LYS A 377 -3.14 5.17 -18.50
C LYS A 377 -1.62 5.28 -18.32
N ASP A 378 -1.06 6.47 -18.46
CA ASP A 378 0.35 6.76 -18.20
C ASP A 378 0.65 7.11 -16.74
N SER A 379 -0.38 7.19 -15.88
CA SER A 379 -0.23 7.45 -14.45
C SER A 379 0.58 6.35 -13.76
N LYS A 380 1.52 6.77 -12.89
CA LYS A 380 2.30 5.89 -12.03
C LYS A 380 1.67 5.73 -10.66
N THR A 381 0.80 6.67 -10.29
CA THR A 381 0.11 6.74 -9.02
C THR A 381 -1.35 7.17 -9.24
N LEU A 382 -2.25 6.71 -8.37
CA LEU A 382 -3.50 7.43 -8.12
C LEU A 382 -3.26 8.21 -6.85
N SER A 383 -3.17 9.53 -6.92
CA SER A 383 -2.74 10.35 -5.80
C SER A 383 -3.55 11.63 -5.79
N VAL A 384 -4.44 11.75 -4.83
CA VAL A 384 -5.41 12.85 -4.74
C VAL A 384 -5.24 13.54 -3.39
N SER A 385 -5.40 14.86 -3.40
CA SER A 385 -5.40 15.64 -2.16
C SER A 385 -6.60 16.55 -2.10
N THR A 386 -7.07 16.76 -0.87
CA THR A 386 -8.06 17.79 -0.56
C THR A 386 -7.48 18.76 0.47
N THR A 387 -7.55 20.04 0.14
CA THR A 387 -7.29 21.14 1.07
C THR A 387 -8.61 21.72 1.57
N ILE A 388 -8.71 22.10 2.83
CA ILE A 388 -9.75 23.00 3.37
C ILE A 388 -9.07 24.31 3.80
N GLU A 389 -9.48 25.42 3.22
CA GLU A 389 -8.82 26.72 3.40
C GLU A 389 -9.76 27.91 3.18
N PRO A 390 -9.39 29.14 3.61
CA PRO A 390 -10.13 30.35 3.24
C PRO A 390 -9.93 30.70 1.77
N LEU A 391 -10.99 31.14 1.11
CA LEU A 391 -10.96 31.74 -0.21
C LEU A 391 -10.07 33.00 -0.18
N ASN A 392 -9.15 33.14 -1.14
CA ASN A 392 -8.28 34.31 -1.31
C ASN A 392 -7.40 34.66 -0.08
N SER A 393 -6.71 33.67 0.48
CA SER A 393 -5.85 33.89 1.64
C SER A 393 -4.39 34.14 1.28
N TYR A 394 -3.88 35.35 1.58
CA TYR A 394 -2.45 35.68 1.52
C TYR A 394 -1.65 35.28 2.78
N TYR A 395 -2.32 34.96 3.90
CA TYR A 395 -1.68 34.81 5.22
C TYR A 395 -2.26 33.70 6.13
N GLN A 396 -3.43 33.13 5.81
CA GLN A 396 -4.00 31.98 6.52
C GLN A 396 -3.73 30.71 5.73
N GLU A 397 -3.07 29.75 6.37
CA GLU A 397 -2.82 28.42 5.83
C GLU A 397 -4.00 27.51 6.23
N GLY A 398 -4.56 26.81 5.25
CA GLY A 398 -5.53 25.75 5.49
C GLY A 398 -4.86 24.47 5.98
N VAL A 399 -5.53 23.35 5.82
CA VAL A 399 -4.93 22.02 5.98
C VAL A 399 -5.17 21.19 4.73
N LYS A 400 -4.14 20.50 4.28
CA LYS A 400 -4.14 19.66 3.08
C LYS A 400 -3.81 18.23 3.47
N TYR A 401 -4.65 17.28 3.07
CA TYR A 401 -4.37 15.85 3.20
C TYR A 401 -4.31 15.22 1.81
N ALA A 402 -3.31 14.38 1.59
CA ALA A 402 -3.12 13.62 0.36
C ALA A 402 -3.22 12.12 0.66
N ALA A 403 -3.92 11.37 -0.17
CA ALA A 403 -3.90 9.92 -0.14
C ALA A 403 -3.63 9.40 -1.55
N GLY A 404 -2.84 8.33 -1.64
CA GLY A 404 -2.51 7.76 -2.93
C GLY A 404 -2.34 6.25 -2.92
N VAL A 405 -2.07 5.69 -4.08
CA VAL A 405 -1.58 4.33 -4.33
C VAL A 405 -0.58 4.42 -5.47
N ARG A 406 0.40 3.53 -5.50
CA ARG A 406 1.19 3.29 -6.72
C ARG A 406 0.42 2.36 -7.67
N LEU A 407 0.64 2.53 -8.97
CA LEU A 407 -0.02 1.81 -10.06
C LEU A 407 0.91 0.88 -10.85
N TYR A 408 2.20 0.77 -10.50
CA TYR A 408 3.17 -0.07 -11.24
C TYR A 408 3.56 -1.36 -10.56
N GLY A 409 3.55 -2.45 -11.33
CA GLY A 409 4.16 -3.72 -10.98
C GLY A 409 5.63 -3.80 -11.35
N SER A 410 6.38 -4.52 -10.52
CA SER A 410 7.74 -4.93 -10.85
C SER A 410 7.68 -6.05 -11.89
N SER A 411 8.06 -5.75 -13.13
CA SER A 411 8.47 -6.77 -14.11
C SER A 411 9.88 -7.24 -13.76
N GLY A 412 10.07 -8.54 -13.51
CA GLY A 412 11.38 -9.17 -13.47
C GLY A 412 11.63 -9.94 -14.76
N GLU A 413 12.74 -9.66 -15.44
CA GLU A 413 13.27 -10.54 -16.49
C GLU A 413 14.17 -11.61 -15.86
N GLY A 414 13.96 -12.88 -16.25
CA GLY A 414 14.79 -14.00 -15.84
C GLY A 414 15.08 -14.91 -17.03
N VAL A 415 16.36 -15.16 -17.30
CA VAL A 415 16.81 -16.16 -18.28
C VAL A 415 16.84 -17.53 -17.59
N VAL A 416 16.13 -18.51 -18.16
CA VAL A 416 16.10 -19.90 -17.69
C VAL A 416 17.31 -20.65 -18.24
N ASP A 417 18.13 -21.23 -17.36
CA ASP A 417 19.09 -22.27 -17.74
C ASP A 417 18.52 -23.63 -17.31
N TYR A 418 18.18 -24.46 -18.30
CA TYR A 418 17.69 -25.81 -18.06
C TYR A 418 18.87 -26.69 -17.65
N ASN A 419 18.88 -27.18 -16.42
CA ASN A 419 19.16 -28.59 -16.10
C ASN A 419 19.34 -28.78 -14.58
N SER A 420 18.43 -29.53 -13.96
CA SER A 420 18.77 -30.32 -12.77
C SER A 420 17.82 -31.51 -12.64
N GLN A 421 18.14 -32.59 -13.34
CA GLN A 421 17.75 -33.93 -12.88
C GLN A 421 18.59 -34.26 -11.65
N SER A 422 17.97 -34.34 -10.48
CA SER A 422 18.62 -34.93 -9.31
C SER A 422 18.58 -36.45 -9.43
N GLN A 423 19.57 -37.05 -10.09
CA GLN A 423 19.92 -38.45 -9.85
C GLN A 423 21.26 -38.49 -9.11
N SER A 424 21.17 -38.85 -7.83
CA SER A 424 22.31 -39.17 -6.98
C SER A 424 22.98 -40.44 -7.47
N LEU A 425 24.14 -40.33 -8.13
CA LEU A 425 25.09 -41.42 -8.29
C LEU A 425 26.50 -40.86 -8.14
N SER A 426 27.07 -41.11 -6.97
CA SER A 426 28.49 -40.97 -6.67
C SER A 426 29.32 -41.87 -7.59
N ASN A 427 30.32 -41.30 -8.25
CA ASN A 427 31.62 -41.95 -8.46
C ASN A 427 32.68 -40.91 -8.88
N SER A 428 33.74 -40.89 -8.09
CA SER A 428 34.98 -40.17 -8.31
C SER A 428 35.76 -40.81 -9.46
N GLU A 429 36.29 -40.01 -10.39
CA GLU A 429 37.49 -40.40 -11.12
C GLU A 429 38.22 -39.17 -11.67
N SER A 430 39.49 -39.05 -11.27
CA SER A 430 40.44 -38.01 -11.64
C SER A 430 41.04 -38.32 -13.02
N ALA A 431 41.16 -37.34 -13.91
CA ALA A 431 42.20 -37.36 -14.94
C ALA A 431 42.47 -35.98 -15.56
N SER A 432 43.74 -35.61 -15.51
CA SER A 432 44.39 -34.40 -15.99
C SER A 432 44.53 -34.36 -17.51
N THR A 433 44.51 -33.18 -18.14
CA THR A 433 45.20 -32.97 -19.43
C THR A 433 45.83 -31.58 -19.57
N SER A 434 47.06 -31.63 -20.07
CA SER A 434 48.04 -30.58 -20.39
C SER A 434 47.66 -29.68 -21.58
N ILE A 435 48.04 -28.40 -21.47
CA ILE A 435 47.98 -27.39 -22.54
C ILE A 435 49.29 -27.42 -23.36
N ARG A 436 49.18 -27.38 -24.70
CA ARG A 436 50.26 -27.00 -25.61
C ARG A 436 49.87 -25.69 -26.29
N GLU A 437 50.66 -24.64 -26.06
CA GLU A 437 50.65 -23.40 -26.84
C GLU A 437 51.64 -23.52 -28.02
N SER A 438 51.26 -22.99 -29.17
CA SER A 438 52.18 -22.62 -30.25
C SER A 438 51.91 -21.18 -30.66
N GLN A 439 52.93 -20.34 -30.48
CA GLN A 439 52.98 -18.94 -30.90
C GLN A 439 53.16 -18.79 -32.41
N SER A 440 52.64 -17.69 -32.95
CA SER A 440 53.39 -16.78 -33.85
C SER A 440 52.86 -15.37 -33.68
#